data_AF-A0AAD7RRF9-F1
#
_entry.id   AF-A0AAD7RRF9-F1
#
_cell.length_a   1.000
_cell.length_b   1.000
_cell.length_c   1.000
_cell.angle_alpha   90.00
_cell.angle_beta   90.00
_cell.angle_gamma   90.00
#
_symmetry.space_group_name_H-M   'P 1'
#
loop_
_entity.id
_entity.type
_entity.pdbx_description
1 polymer ?
#
loop_
_entity_poly.entity_id
_entity_poly.type
_entity_poly.pdbx_seq_one_letter_code
_entity_poly.pdbx_strand_id
1 'polypeptide(L)' 'MNREGQELKLEKIEKDDSGNYTCWAHNTRTLRYRSLTEAISVSGSPMESMPPAIGVVALLSFLSAVVLQ' A
#
# COMPACT_ATOMS: atom_id res chain seq x y z
N MET A 1 12.14 20.69 20.72
CA MET A 1 10.68 20.68 20.91
C MET A 1 10.10 19.96 19.70
N ASN A 2 9.95 18.62 19.77
CA ASN A 2 9.39 17.85 18.66
C ASN A 2 7.90 18.15 18.59
N ARG A 3 7.50 18.98 17.63
CA ARG A 3 6.09 19.19 17.29
C ARG A 3 5.68 18.05 16.36
N GLU A 4 5.51 16.87 16.92
CA GLU A 4 4.89 15.80 16.15
C GLU A 4 3.41 16.14 16.02
N GLY A 5 2.96 16.29 14.78
CA GLY A 5 1.56 16.49 14.45
C GLY A 5 0.77 15.21 14.66
N GLN A 6 -0.47 15.20 14.16
CA GLN A 6 -1.27 13.98 14.13
C GLN A 6 -0.66 13.00 13.10
N GLU A 7 -0.44 11.75 13.52
CA GLU A 7 0.05 10.69 12.64
C GLU A 7 -1.13 9.96 11.99
N LEU A 8 -1.03 9.71 10.68
CA LEU A 8 -1.98 8.86 9.95
C LEU A 8 -1.35 7.48 9.79
N LYS A 9 -1.95 6.47 10.43
CA LYS A 9 -1.57 5.06 10.30
C LYS A 9 -2.66 4.29 9.55
N LEU A 10 -2.30 3.70 8.41
CA LEU A 10 -3.17 2.83 7.63
C LEU A 10 -2.66 1.40 7.78
N GLU A 11 -3.51 0.47 8.21
CA GLU A 11 -3.18 -0.94 8.39
C GLU A 11 -4.00 -1.79 7.43
N LYS A 12 -3.42 -2.89 6.93
CA LYS A 12 -4.07 -3.80 5.97
C LYS A 12 -4.55 -3.10 4.70
N ILE A 13 -3.71 -2.23 4.14
CA ILE A 13 -4.01 -1.49 2.91
C ILE A 13 -4.07 -2.40 1.69
N GLU A 14 -5.00 -2.11 0.79
CA GLU A 14 -5.17 -2.73 -0.52
C GLU A 14 -4.91 -1.70 -1.64
N LYS A 15 -4.84 -2.16 -2.90
CA LYS A 15 -4.58 -1.25 -4.04
C LYS A 15 -5.64 -0.14 -4.15
N ASP A 16 -6.87 -0.46 -3.79
CA ASP A 16 -8.02 0.47 -3.85
C ASP A 16 -7.96 1.56 -2.76
N ASP A 17 -7.10 1.41 -1.75
CA ASP A 17 -6.82 2.47 -0.77
C ASP A 17 -5.88 3.55 -1.33
N SER A 18 -5.40 3.40 -2.57
CA SER A 18 -4.63 4.44 -3.26
C SER A 18 -5.49 5.66 -3.53
N GLY A 19 -4.94 6.86 -3.36
CA GLY A 19 -5.67 8.08 -3.61
C GLY A 19 -5.03 9.32 -3.02
N ASN A 20 -5.77 10.41 -3.04
CA ASN A 20 -5.35 11.68 -2.47
C ASN A 20 -5.78 11.76 -1.01
N TYR A 21 -4.80 11.90 -0.12
CA TYR A 21 -5.01 12.06 1.31
C TYR A 21 -4.75 13.50 1.70
N THR A 22 -5.73 14.14 2.35
CA THR A 22 -5.64 15.54 2.76
C THR A 22 -5.53 15.66 4.27
N CYS A 23 -4.45 16.29 4.74
CA CYS A 23 -4.33 16.74 6.12
C CYS A 23 -5.04 18.08 6.28
N TRP A 24 -5.89 18.20 7.32
CA TRP A 24 -6.59 19.43 7.67
C TRP A 24 -6.16 19.91 9.07
N ALA A 25 -5.68 21.14 9.16
CA ALA A 25 -5.33 21.78 10.41
C ALA A 25 -6.25 22.97 10.67
N HIS A 26 -7.01 22.90 11.76
CA HIS A 26 -7.88 23.99 12.22
C HIS A 26 -7.28 24.65 13.46
N ASN A 27 -7.19 25.98 13.46
CA ASN A 27 -6.81 26.76 14.63
C ASN A 27 -8.06 27.39 15.25
N THR A 28 -8.56 26.81 16.34
CA THR A 28 -9.79 27.27 17.02
C THR A 28 -9.70 28.67 17.62
N ARG A 29 -8.49 29.20 17.86
CA ARG A 29 -8.30 30.56 18.41
C ARG A 29 -8.42 31.65 17.35
N THR A 30 -7.88 31.39 16.15
CA THR A 30 -7.88 32.35 15.03
C THR A 30 -8.91 32.03 13.96
N LEU A 31 -9.59 30.88 14.09
CA LEU A 31 -10.56 30.33 13.15
C LEU A 31 -10.01 30.09 11.73
N ARG A 32 -8.68 29.99 11.59
CA ARG A 32 -8.00 29.73 10.31
C ARG A 32 -7.84 28.23 10.05
N TYR A 33 -7.78 27.90 8.77
CA TYR A 33 -7.55 26.54 8.29
C TYR A 33 -6.31 26.49 7.40
N ARG A 34 -5.63 25.35 7.40
CA ARG A 34 -4.61 24.98 6.42
C ARG A 34 -4.84 23.53 6.01
N SER A 35 -4.64 23.23 4.73
CA SER A 35 -4.65 21.86 4.23
C SER A 35 -3.42 21.57 3.37
N LEU A 36 -3.07 20.29 3.31
CA LEU A 36 -2.06 19.75 2.41
C LEU A 36 -2.60 18.41 1.89
N THR A 37 -2.55 18.20 0.57
CA THR A 37 -2.98 16.97 -0.07
C THR A 37 -1.80 16.29 -0.71
N GLU A 38 -1.63 15.00 -0.45
CA GLU A 38 -0.59 14.15 -1.03
C GLU A 38 -1.22 12.91 -1.66
N ALA A 39 -0.68 12.47 -2.79
CA ALA A 39 -1.09 11.23 -3.44
C ALA A 39 -0.34 10.04 -2.83
N ILE A 40 -1.08 9.04 -2.36
CA ILE A 40 -0.54 7.78 -1.85
C ILE A 40 -0.90 6.67 -2.83
N SER A 41 0.11 5.92 -3.27
CA SER A 41 -0.08 4.77 -4.16
C SER A 41 0.29 3.49 -3.43
N VAL A 42 -0.62 2.52 -3.41
CA VAL A 42 -0.42 1.19 -2.84
C VAL A 42 -0.13 0.21 -3.97
N SER A 43 1.10 -0.30 -4.02
CA SER A 43 1.47 -1.35 -4.96
C SER A 43 1.29 -2.71 -4.32
N GLY A 44 0.59 -3.61 -5.01
CA GLY A 44 0.49 -5.02 -4.60
C GLY A 44 1.83 -5.73 -4.69
N SER A 45 1.95 -6.87 -4.00
CA SER A 45 3.13 -7.71 -4.12
C SER A 45 3.23 -8.31 -5.55
N PRO A 46 4.45 -8.58 -6.05
CA PRO A 46 4.64 -9.21 -7.38
C PRO A 46 3.92 -10.55 -7.54
N MET A 47 3.61 -11.23 -6.42
CA MET A 47 2.94 -12.54 -6.42
C MET A 47 1.44 -12.45 -6.74
N GLU A 48 0.81 -11.30 -6.53
CA GLU A 48 -0.61 -11.07 -6.80
C GLU A 48 -0.88 -10.84 -8.30
N SER A 49 0.15 -10.40 -9.05
CA SER A 49 0.08 -10.21 -10.49
C SER A 49 0.39 -11.48 -11.30
N MET A 50 0.71 -12.59 -10.65
CA MET A 50 0.95 -13.85 -11.34
C MET A 50 -0.41 -14.41 -11.79
N PRO A 51 -0.68 -14.56 -13.10
CA PRO A 51 -1.87 -15.26 -13.56
C PRO A 51 -1.90 -16.64 -12.88
N PRO A 52 -3.08 -17.15 -12.47
CA PRO A 52 -3.20 -18.44 -11.79
C PRO A 52 -2.52 -19.59 -12.56
N ALA A 53 -2.32 -19.43 -13.87
CA ALA A 53 -1.61 -20.38 -14.72
C ALA A 53 -0.09 -20.45 -14.47
N ILE A 54 0.61 -19.34 -14.22
CA ILE A 54 2.09 -19.37 -14.19
C ILE A 54 2.61 -19.97 -12.87
N GLY A 55 1.88 -19.78 -11.75
CA GLY A 55 2.23 -20.42 -10.48
C GLY A 55 2.19 -21.95 -10.52
N VAL A 56 1.17 -22.51 -11.18
CA VAL A 56 1.02 -23.96 -11.35
C VAL A 56 2.08 -24.53 -12.30
N VAL A 57 2.36 -23.84 -13.41
CA VAL A 57 3.39 -24.26 -14.37
C VAL A 57 4.78 -24.27 -13.72
N ALA A 58 5.10 -23.26 -12.91
CA ALA A 58 6.35 -23.23 -12.16
C ALA A 58 6.44 -24.42 -11.19
N LEU A 59 5.41 -24.67 -10.37
CA LEU A 59 5.37 -25.78 -9.41
C LEU A 59 5.53 -27.15 -10.09
N LEU A 60 4.84 -27.38 -11.21
CA LEU A 60 4.98 -28.61 -11.99
C LEU A 60 6.38 -28.77 -12.58
N SER A 61 6.98 -27.68 -13.08
CA SER A 61 8.36 -27.71 -13.60
C SER A 61 9.37 -28.05 -12.49
N PHE A 62 9.23 -27.48 -11.30
CA PHE A 62 10.08 -27.79 -10.15
C PHE A 62 9.92 -29.24 -9.68
N LEU A 63 8.69 -29.74 -9.56
CA LEU A 63 8.44 -31.14 -9.18
C LEU A 63 9.03 -32.11 -10.21
N SER A 64 8.88 -31.82 -11.51
CA SER A 64 9.47 -32.67 -12.56
C SER A 64 11.01 -32.70 -12.48
N ALA A 65 11.65 -31.57 -12.16
CA ALA A 65 13.10 -31.51 -12.00
C ALA A 65 13.58 -32.29 -10.76
N VAL A 66 12.84 -32.23 -9.65
CA VAL A 66 13.17 -32.97 -8.41
C VAL A 66 12.93 -34.48 -8.55
N VAL A 67 11.91 -34.89 -9.31
CA VAL A 67 11.62 -36.32 -9.54
C VAL A 67 12.60 -36.97 -10.54
N LEU A 68 13.26 -36.18 -11.38
CA LEU A 68 14.22 -36.67 -12.39
C LEU A 68 15.66 -36.74 -11.89
N GLN A 69 15.89 -36.67 -10.57
CA GLN A 69 17.20 -36.66 -9.92
C GLN A 69 17.29 -37.77 -8.86
#